data_AF-A0A9E1HVU9-F1
#
_entry.id   AF-A0A9E1HVU9-F1
#
_cell.length_a   1.000
_cell.length_b   1.000
_cell.length_c   1.000
_cell.angle_alpha   90.00
_cell.angle_beta   90.00
_cell.angle_gamma   90.00
#
_symmetry.space_group_name_H-M   'P 1'
#
loop_
_entity.id
_entity.type
_entity.pdbx_description
1 polymer ?
#
loop_
_entity_poly.entity_id
_entity_poly.type
_entity_poly.pdbx_seq_one_letter_code
_entity_poly.pdbx_strand_id
1 'polypeptide(L)'
;MGDEIFSVYLTPADYSKLAYAKLDLPASPWKLLDAMDKVRLPEGDSLYLEITDYRDFEVLRSSLVCSATNLLELNDLAERLSRLNEVQRIAFEGLVRVDFQKQESITLKRLRDLAESVDCCHVVESVVSDGQLGRFYAENGFVPEVEGMSDAAFELLDFEKVGKMARMGECGVYVPSGISGLCGYVVQHSDLKSAPEITLNQPVEPAYTIHLRLTAHHDNLPFAGTDVVDLKLPAEDNALEMAVRCLGYVDWGAVECTCLDCKVPQLAEHITNAVPFETIERLGDVLAQMSAAALPAYKALMTATHCQNIVDALDLAEQLDEYILSPSIASPEDAAAEELAFILPEKAAKMIRPHINLHTYGQALLASRNNIQTEYGLLERRDGQSIQTIGQQKQEPQLGGMELG
;
A
#
# COMPACT_ATOMS: atom_id res chain seq x y z
N MET A 1 -0.12 11.38 -2.22
CA MET A 1 0.24 9.95 -2.08
C MET A 1 1.43 9.71 -2.99
N GLY A 2 2.40 8.89 -2.57
CA GLY A 2 3.52 8.54 -3.43
C GLY A 2 3.07 7.64 -4.58
N ASP A 3 3.89 7.54 -5.63
CA ASP A 3 3.62 6.63 -6.75
C ASP A 3 3.59 5.18 -6.24
N GLU A 4 2.57 4.43 -6.65
CA GLU A 4 2.51 2.97 -6.43
C GLU A 4 3.58 2.31 -7.31
N ILE A 5 4.46 1.53 -6.68
CA ILE A 5 5.64 0.91 -7.31
C ILE A 5 5.37 -0.57 -7.66
N PHE A 6 4.72 -1.30 -6.76
CA PHE A 6 4.44 -2.72 -6.94
C PHE A 6 2.97 -3.02 -6.71
N SER A 7 2.41 -3.94 -7.47
CA SER A 7 1.12 -4.58 -7.17
C SER A 7 1.39 -6.02 -6.74
N VAL A 8 0.95 -6.39 -5.54
CA VAL A 8 1.20 -7.72 -4.95
C VAL A 8 -0.08 -8.51 -4.72
N TYR A 9 0.05 -9.82 -4.86
CA TYR A 9 -0.96 -10.81 -4.49
C TYR A 9 -0.47 -11.58 -3.26
N LEU A 10 -1.35 -11.71 -2.27
CA LEU A 10 -1.08 -12.33 -0.98
C LEU A 10 -2.10 -13.45 -0.75
N THR A 11 -1.65 -14.63 -0.30
CA THR A 11 -2.51 -15.78 0.03
C THR A 11 -1.83 -16.66 1.08
N PRO A 12 -2.55 -17.46 1.87
CA PRO A 12 -1.91 -18.54 2.63
C PRO A 12 -1.16 -19.48 1.67
N ALA A 13 -0.01 -20.00 2.10
CA ALA A 13 0.76 -20.96 1.31
C ALA A 13 0.05 -22.32 1.12
N ASP A 14 -0.93 -22.61 1.99
CA ASP A 14 -1.86 -23.71 1.78
C ASP A 14 -2.92 -23.33 0.73
N TYR A 15 -2.65 -23.69 -0.52
CA TYR A 15 -3.51 -23.42 -1.67
C TYR A 15 -4.91 -24.08 -1.61
N SER A 16 -5.17 -24.93 -0.61
CA SER A 16 -6.53 -25.43 -0.38
C SER A 16 -7.47 -24.37 0.22
N LYS A 17 -6.91 -23.26 0.74
CA LYS A 17 -7.65 -22.12 1.29
C LYS A 17 -7.75 -21.03 0.24
N LEU A 18 -8.98 -20.65 -0.11
CA LEU A 18 -9.26 -19.64 -1.15
C LEU A 18 -9.35 -18.21 -0.58
N ALA A 19 -8.48 -17.87 0.37
CA ALA A 19 -8.38 -16.53 0.95
C ALA A 19 -7.20 -15.78 0.32
N TYR A 20 -7.42 -14.54 -0.14
CA TYR A 20 -6.36 -13.74 -0.74
C TYR A 20 -6.58 -12.26 -0.53
N ALA A 21 -5.52 -11.48 -0.73
CA ALA A 21 -5.58 -10.03 -0.84
C ALA A 21 -4.76 -9.55 -2.03
N LYS A 22 -5.23 -8.48 -2.67
CA LYS A 22 -4.43 -7.69 -3.60
C LYS A 22 -4.08 -6.37 -2.92
N LEU A 23 -2.84 -5.93 -3.09
CA LEU A 23 -2.35 -4.73 -2.43
C LEU A 23 -1.35 -4.01 -3.33
N ASP A 24 -1.47 -2.69 -3.41
CA ASP A 24 -0.49 -1.83 -4.06
C ASP A 24 0.48 -1.25 -3.01
N LEU A 25 1.77 -1.25 -3.33
CA LEU A 25 2.86 -0.79 -2.46
C LEU A 25 3.50 0.47 -3.03
N PRO A 26 3.87 1.47 -2.20
CA PRO A 26 3.79 1.46 -0.74
C PRO A 26 2.35 1.59 -0.21
N ALA A 27 2.00 0.69 0.69
CA ALA A 27 0.76 0.68 1.44
C ALA A 27 0.95 1.35 2.80
N SER A 28 -0.09 2.04 3.26
CA SER A 28 -0.15 2.59 4.61
C SER A 28 -0.30 1.46 5.66
N PRO A 29 0.04 1.71 6.94
CA PRO A 29 -0.06 0.71 8.00
C PRO A 29 -1.41 -0.01 8.05
N TRP A 30 -2.53 0.72 7.98
CA TRP A 30 -3.85 0.07 8.02
C TRP A 30 -4.20 -0.68 6.73
N LYS A 31 -3.70 -0.28 5.56
CA LYS A 31 -3.84 -1.07 4.32
C LYS A 31 -3.07 -2.40 4.41
N LEU A 32 -1.89 -2.42 5.04
CA LEU A 32 -1.15 -3.66 5.29
C LEU A 32 -1.91 -4.61 6.21
N LEU A 33 -2.45 -4.09 7.32
CA LEU A 33 -3.26 -4.88 8.27
C LEU A 33 -4.55 -5.39 7.63
N ASP A 34 -5.20 -4.57 6.81
CA ASP A 34 -6.39 -4.95 6.05
C ASP A 34 -6.14 -6.11 5.09
N ALA A 35 -4.99 -6.10 4.41
CA ALA A 35 -4.58 -7.21 3.58
C ALA A 35 -4.38 -8.50 4.40
N MET A 36 -3.91 -8.40 5.66
CA MET A 36 -3.80 -9.56 6.56
C MET A 36 -5.16 -10.07 7.04
N ASP A 37 -6.12 -9.19 7.32
CA ASP A 37 -7.50 -9.55 7.62
C ASP A 37 -8.16 -10.33 6.46
N LYS A 38 -7.85 -9.95 5.21
CA LYS A 38 -8.37 -10.61 3.99
C LYS A 38 -7.69 -11.95 3.69
N VAL A 39 -6.38 -12.04 3.89
CA VAL A 39 -5.61 -13.29 3.72
C VAL A 39 -6.03 -14.34 4.75
N ARG A 40 -6.47 -13.91 5.95
CA ARG A 40 -6.93 -14.80 7.03
C ARG A 40 -5.92 -15.90 7.34
N LEU A 41 -4.65 -15.52 7.46
CA LEU A 41 -3.55 -16.47 7.64
C LEU A 41 -3.73 -17.24 8.95
N PRO A 42 -3.89 -18.58 8.91
CA PRO A 42 -4.05 -19.37 10.12
C PRO A 42 -2.77 -19.41 10.96
N GLU A 43 -2.91 -19.67 12.26
CA GLU A 43 -1.76 -19.78 13.15
C GLU A 43 -0.79 -20.87 12.67
N GLY A 44 0.48 -20.50 12.46
CA GLY A 44 1.54 -21.40 12.02
C GLY A 44 1.67 -21.60 10.51
N ASP A 45 0.74 -21.07 9.70
CA ASP A 45 0.88 -21.05 8.24
C ASP A 45 1.84 -19.93 7.79
N SER A 46 2.41 -20.09 6.59
CA SER A 46 3.23 -19.07 5.95
C SER A 46 2.45 -18.28 4.90
N LEU A 47 2.79 -17.00 4.79
CA LEU A 47 2.27 -16.11 3.75
C LEU A 47 3.00 -16.39 2.43
N TYR A 48 2.24 -16.62 1.37
CA TYR A 48 2.75 -16.53 0.00
C TYR A 48 2.53 -15.12 -0.53
N LEU A 49 3.57 -14.55 -1.16
CA LEU A 49 3.56 -13.24 -1.77
C LEU A 49 4.09 -13.35 -3.19
N GLU A 50 3.36 -12.78 -4.14
CA GLU A 50 3.77 -12.63 -5.53
C GLU A 50 3.67 -11.17 -5.96
N ILE A 51 4.72 -10.64 -6.59
CA ILE A 51 4.64 -9.34 -7.27
C ILE A 51 4.01 -9.57 -8.64
N THR A 52 2.77 -9.11 -8.79
CA THR A 52 1.97 -9.26 -10.01
C THR A 52 2.24 -8.16 -11.04
N ASP A 53 2.65 -6.97 -10.58
CA ASP A 53 3.06 -5.88 -11.48
C ASP A 53 4.17 -5.02 -10.88
N TYR A 54 5.05 -4.53 -11.77
CA TYR A 54 6.12 -3.57 -11.47
C TYR A 54 5.82 -2.33 -12.30
N ARG A 55 5.29 -1.30 -11.63
CA ARG A 55 4.83 -0.07 -12.29
C ARG A 55 5.98 0.87 -12.65
N ASP A 56 7.09 0.75 -11.93
CA ASP A 56 8.38 1.37 -12.25
C ASP A 56 9.53 0.43 -11.84
N PHE A 57 10.77 0.83 -12.14
CA PHE A 57 12.01 0.11 -11.83
C PHE A 57 12.02 -1.32 -12.39
N GLU A 58 11.80 -1.47 -13.70
CA GLU A 58 11.81 -2.78 -14.38
C GLU A 58 13.07 -3.61 -14.14
N VAL A 59 14.19 -2.93 -13.87
CA VAL A 59 15.46 -3.53 -13.46
C VAL A 59 15.33 -4.50 -12.27
N LEU A 60 14.29 -4.35 -11.44
CA LEU A 60 14.03 -5.20 -10.29
C LEU A 60 13.36 -6.53 -10.63
N ARG A 61 12.74 -6.69 -11.82
CA ARG A 61 12.05 -7.93 -12.23
C ARG A 61 12.98 -9.15 -12.20
N SER A 62 14.27 -8.98 -12.48
CA SER A 62 15.28 -10.04 -12.41
C SER A 62 15.83 -10.30 -11.00
N SER A 63 15.61 -9.38 -10.04
CA SER A 63 16.08 -9.52 -8.64
C SER A 63 15.03 -10.14 -7.73
N LEU A 64 13.77 -9.73 -7.89
CA LEU A 64 12.68 -10.06 -6.98
C LEU A 64 11.94 -11.31 -7.47
N VAL A 65 12.60 -12.47 -7.39
CA VAL A 65 11.96 -13.76 -7.63
C VAL A 65 11.35 -14.24 -6.30
N CYS A 66 10.03 -14.43 -6.28
CA CYS A 66 9.09 -14.51 -5.14
C CYS A 66 9.36 -15.54 -4.01
N SER A 67 10.51 -16.20 -3.94
CA SER A 67 10.82 -17.11 -2.82
C SER A 67 11.52 -16.36 -1.70
N ALA A 68 10.78 -16.07 -0.60
CA ALA A 68 11.23 -15.41 0.64
C ALA A 68 11.16 -13.86 0.69
N THR A 69 10.16 -13.26 0.03
CA THR A 69 9.90 -11.81 0.16
C THR A 69 9.14 -11.52 1.45
N ASN A 70 9.73 -10.76 2.37
CA ASN A 70 9.03 -10.19 3.52
C ASN A 70 8.16 -9.00 3.05
N LEU A 71 6.85 -9.07 3.25
CA LEU A 71 5.89 -8.02 2.86
C LEU A 71 6.31 -6.63 3.39
N LEU A 72 6.82 -6.56 4.62
CA LEU A 72 7.21 -5.29 5.24
C LEU A 72 8.48 -4.72 4.62
N GLU A 73 9.46 -5.58 4.29
CA GLU A 73 10.67 -5.13 3.59
C GLU A 73 10.37 -4.67 2.17
N LEU A 74 9.45 -5.37 1.47
CA LEU A 74 9.01 -4.95 0.15
C LEU A 74 8.23 -3.63 0.22
N ASN A 75 7.39 -3.44 1.24
CA ASN A 75 6.68 -2.18 1.45
C ASN A 75 7.64 -1.02 1.75
N ASP A 76 8.64 -1.21 2.61
CA ASP A 76 9.66 -0.20 2.91
C ASP A 76 10.51 0.13 1.67
N LEU A 77 10.88 -0.88 0.87
CA LEU A 77 11.53 -0.64 -0.42
C LEU A 77 10.64 0.23 -1.33
N ALA A 78 9.36 -0.13 -1.48
CA ALA A 78 8.42 0.65 -2.29
C ALA A 78 8.29 2.09 -1.78
N GLU A 79 8.24 2.29 -0.46
CA GLU A 79 8.14 3.62 0.16
C GLU A 79 9.36 4.48 -0.15
N ARG A 80 10.56 3.91 -0.06
CA ARG A 80 11.82 4.58 -0.44
C ARG A 80 11.83 4.96 -1.90
N LEU A 81 11.49 4.01 -2.77
CA LEU A 81 11.46 4.22 -4.22
C LEU A 81 10.44 5.29 -4.63
N SER A 82 9.27 5.33 -3.99
CA SER A 82 8.23 6.33 -4.26
C SER A 82 8.65 7.77 -3.95
N ARG A 83 9.67 7.96 -3.10
CA ARG A 83 10.20 9.27 -2.69
C ARG A 83 11.35 9.77 -3.55
N LEU A 84 11.90 8.92 -4.42
CA LEU A 84 13.04 9.28 -5.25
C LEU A 84 12.63 10.27 -6.34
N ASN A 85 13.38 11.37 -6.45
CA ASN A 85 13.30 12.26 -7.62
C ASN A 85 13.99 11.64 -8.85
N GLU A 86 13.84 12.25 -10.03
CA GLU A 86 14.35 11.72 -11.30
C GLU A 86 15.85 11.35 -11.25
N VAL A 87 16.69 12.24 -10.71
CA VAL A 87 18.14 12.02 -10.58
C VAL A 87 18.43 10.84 -9.64
N GLN A 88 17.73 10.76 -8.51
CA GLN A 88 17.89 9.68 -7.55
C GLN A 88 17.39 8.34 -8.11
N ARG A 89 16.38 8.34 -8.97
CA ARG A 89 15.91 7.12 -9.68
C ARG A 89 17.00 6.58 -10.60
N ILE A 90 17.68 7.46 -11.35
CA ILE A 90 18.84 7.09 -12.18
C ILE A 90 19.97 6.53 -11.30
N ALA A 91 20.29 7.21 -10.19
CA ALA A 91 21.31 6.74 -9.24
C ALA A 91 21.00 5.33 -8.71
N PHE A 92 19.76 5.09 -8.26
CA PHE A 92 19.32 3.79 -7.77
C PHE A 92 19.49 2.70 -8.84
N GLU A 93 19.02 2.92 -10.06
CA GLU A 93 19.15 1.95 -11.14
C GLU A 93 20.62 1.66 -11.48
N GLY A 94 21.48 2.69 -11.47
CA GLY A 94 22.91 2.54 -11.64
C GLY A 94 23.52 1.63 -10.57
N LEU A 95 23.19 1.86 -9.30
CA LEU A 95 23.64 1.02 -8.19
C LEU A 95 23.19 -0.44 -8.33
N VAL A 96 21.92 -0.67 -8.70
CA VAL A 96 21.40 -2.04 -8.94
C VAL A 96 22.16 -2.73 -10.08
N ARG A 97 22.45 -2.00 -11.17
CA ARG A 97 23.22 -2.53 -12.32
C ARG A 97 24.66 -2.88 -11.95
N VAL A 98 25.30 -2.09 -11.09
CA VAL A 98 26.64 -2.42 -10.55
C VAL A 98 26.60 -3.75 -9.79
N ASP A 99 25.59 -3.96 -8.95
CA ASP A 99 25.46 -5.22 -8.21
C ASP A 99 25.12 -6.41 -9.13
N PHE A 100 24.31 -6.22 -10.17
CA PHE A 100 24.07 -7.28 -11.16
C PHE A 100 25.32 -7.74 -11.92
N GLN A 101 26.29 -6.85 -12.15
CA GLN A 101 27.56 -7.23 -12.76
C GLN A 101 28.37 -8.20 -11.90
N LYS A 102 28.09 -8.27 -10.59
CA LYS A 102 28.76 -9.20 -9.65
C LYS A 102 28.21 -10.63 -9.73
N GLN A 103 27.15 -10.88 -10.51
CA GLN A 103 26.51 -12.20 -10.72
C GLN A 103 26.00 -12.88 -9.43
N GLU A 104 25.73 -12.11 -8.38
CA GLU A 104 25.10 -12.60 -7.14
C GLU A 104 23.59 -12.28 -7.14
N SER A 105 22.79 -13.09 -6.45
CA SER A 105 21.38 -12.77 -6.24
C SER A 105 21.26 -11.57 -5.29
N ILE A 106 20.61 -10.50 -5.74
CA ILE A 106 20.40 -9.31 -4.92
C ILE A 106 19.25 -9.57 -3.95
N THR A 107 19.51 -9.41 -2.65
CA THR A 107 18.50 -9.58 -1.60
C THR A 107 17.64 -8.31 -1.46
N LEU A 108 16.44 -8.44 -0.89
CA LEU A 108 15.60 -7.28 -0.54
C LEU A 108 16.31 -6.29 0.37
N LYS A 109 17.00 -6.79 1.41
CA LYS A 109 17.84 -5.96 2.29
C LYS A 109 18.85 -5.15 1.47
N ARG A 110 19.52 -5.79 0.52
CA ARG A 110 20.49 -5.10 -0.34
C ARG A 110 19.82 -4.03 -1.20
N LEU A 111 18.67 -4.30 -1.81
CA LEU A 111 17.92 -3.28 -2.57
C LEU A 111 17.53 -2.08 -1.71
N ARG A 112 17.15 -2.31 -0.44
CA ARG A 112 16.83 -1.26 0.52
C ARG A 112 18.06 -0.41 0.86
N ASP A 113 19.22 -1.05 1.05
CA ASP A 113 20.51 -0.35 1.25
C ASP A 113 20.86 0.53 0.04
N LEU A 114 20.66 0.03 -1.18
CA LEU A 114 20.91 0.80 -2.40
C LEU A 114 19.96 2.01 -2.51
N ALA A 115 18.68 1.85 -2.17
CA ALA A 115 17.71 2.94 -2.16
C ALA A 115 18.04 4.02 -1.11
N GLU A 116 18.60 3.64 0.05
CA GLU A 116 19.13 4.59 1.05
C GLU A 116 20.41 5.30 0.57
N SER A 117 21.12 4.74 -0.41
CA SER A 117 22.43 5.20 -0.86
C SER A 117 22.41 6.02 -2.16
N VAL A 118 21.25 6.46 -2.62
CA VAL A 118 21.11 7.20 -3.89
C VAL A 118 21.90 8.52 -3.89
N ASP A 119 22.14 9.13 -2.72
CA ASP A 119 22.94 10.33 -2.55
C ASP A 119 24.46 10.06 -2.45
N CYS A 120 24.86 8.79 -2.40
CA CYS A 120 26.26 8.35 -2.49
C CYS A 120 26.76 8.27 -3.95
N CYS A 121 25.97 8.78 -4.92
CA CYS A 121 26.26 8.72 -6.34
C CYS A 121 26.32 10.10 -7.00
N HIS A 122 27.18 10.24 -8.01
CA HIS A 122 27.12 11.31 -8.99
C HIS A 122 26.37 10.79 -10.21
N VAL A 123 25.47 11.62 -10.73
CA VAL A 123 24.65 11.31 -11.89
C VAL A 123 24.89 12.36 -12.95
N VAL A 124 25.19 11.92 -14.16
CA VAL A 124 25.20 12.76 -15.36
C VAL A 124 24.01 12.34 -16.22
N GLU A 125 22.97 13.16 -16.21
CA GLU A 125 21.73 12.89 -16.93
C GLU A 125 21.95 12.87 -18.45
N SER A 126 21.17 12.06 -19.17
CA SER A 126 21.19 11.96 -20.63
C SER A 126 22.50 11.48 -21.28
N VAL A 127 23.47 11.02 -20.49
CA VAL A 127 24.72 10.43 -20.98
C VAL A 127 24.65 8.90 -20.95
N VAL A 128 24.63 8.28 -22.13
CA VAL A 128 24.44 6.82 -22.28
C VAL A 128 25.49 6.15 -23.16
N SER A 129 26.55 6.88 -23.54
CA SER A 129 27.62 6.38 -24.39
C SER A 129 28.96 7.01 -24.04
N ASP A 130 30.04 6.29 -24.34
CA ASP A 130 31.41 6.76 -24.09
C ASP A 130 31.71 8.08 -24.84
N GLY A 131 31.15 8.28 -26.04
CA GLY A 131 31.30 9.55 -26.77
C GLY A 131 30.63 10.74 -26.07
N GLN A 132 29.40 10.57 -25.58
CA GLN A 132 28.70 11.62 -24.83
C GLN A 132 29.41 11.93 -23.51
N LEU A 133 29.85 10.89 -22.81
CA LEU A 133 30.58 11.02 -21.55
C LEU A 133 31.89 11.76 -21.76
N GLY A 134 32.66 11.39 -22.79
CA GLY A 134 33.94 12.05 -23.07
C GLY A 134 33.78 13.52 -23.44
N ARG A 135 32.72 13.87 -24.17
CA ARG A 135 32.39 15.28 -24.45
C ARG A 135 32.05 16.03 -23.16
N PHE A 136 31.20 15.46 -22.31
CA PHE A 136 30.88 16.04 -21.00
C PHE A 136 32.14 16.27 -20.15
N TYR A 137 33.05 15.28 -20.09
CA TYR A 137 34.29 15.40 -19.32
C TYR A 137 35.20 16.51 -19.85
N ALA A 138 35.34 16.59 -21.18
CA ALA A 138 36.17 17.60 -21.81
C ALA A 138 35.59 19.02 -21.66
N GLU A 139 34.27 19.19 -21.82
CA GLU A 139 33.58 20.49 -21.70
C GLU A 139 33.58 21.04 -20.27
N ASN A 140 33.55 20.15 -19.26
CA ASN A 140 33.49 20.54 -17.85
C ASN A 140 34.86 20.57 -17.14
N GLY A 141 35.96 20.46 -17.89
CA GLY A 141 37.31 20.60 -17.35
C GLY A 141 37.82 19.41 -16.53
N PHE A 142 37.21 18.23 -16.69
CA PHE A 142 37.68 16.99 -16.06
C PHE A 142 38.88 16.35 -16.79
N VAL A 143 39.28 16.92 -17.93
CA VAL A 143 40.45 16.50 -18.72
C VAL A 143 41.45 17.66 -18.80
N PRO A 144 42.41 17.77 -17.87
CA PRO A 144 43.35 18.90 -17.84
C PRO A 144 44.14 19.10 -19.14
N GLU A 145 44.38 18.01 -19.89
CA GLU A 145 45.12 18.05 -21.15
C GLU A 145 44.40 18.83 -22.28
N VAL A 146 43.09 19.07 -22.14
CA VAL A 146 42.31 19.83 -23.15
C VAL A 146 42.10 21.30 -22.76
N GLU A 147 42.59 21.71 -21.58
CA GLU A 147 42.44 23.08 -21.10
C GLU A 147 43.20 24.07 -22.01
N GLY A 148 42.50 25.10 -22.50
CA GLY A 148 43.07 26.12 -23.38
C GLY A 148 43.20 25.72 -24.85
N MET A 149 42.65 24.57 -25.26
CA MET A 149 42.55 24.21 -26.69
C MET A 149 41.60 25.16 -27.45
N SER A 150 41.88 25.39 -28.73
CA SER A 150 40.94 26.11 -29.62
C SER A 150 39.73 25.26 -29.96
N ASP A 151 38.57 25.87 -30.20
CA ASP A 151 37.32 25.18 -30.59
C ASP A 151 37.52 24.18 -31.75
N ALA A 152 38.29 24.55 -32.77
CA ALA A 152 38.56 23.68 -33.93
C ALA A 152 39.39 22.43 -33.57
N ALA A 153 40.27 22.52 -32.56
CA ALA A 153 41.03 21.39 -32.06
C ALA A 153 40.21 20.55 -31.08
N PHE A 154 39.32 21.18 -30.32
CA PHE A 154 38.41 20.51 -29.40
C PHE A 154 37.45 19.56 -30.14
N GLU A 155 36.87 19.99 -31.25
CA GLU A 155 35.98 19.15 -32.07
C GLU A 155 36.70 17.98 -32.78
N LEU A 156 38.04 17.94 -32.76
CA LEU A 156 38.84 16.81 -33.27
C LEU A 156 39.19 15.77 -32.20
N LEU A 157 38.78 15.98 -30.94
CA LEU A 157 39.03 15.04 -29.87
C LEU A 157 38.28 13.71 -30.09
N ASP A 158 38.94 12.61 -29.76
CA ASP A 158 38.33 11.29 -29.70
C ASP A 158 37.54 11.16 -28.38
N PHE A 159 36.34 11.74 -28.36
CA PHE A 159 35.48 11.74 -27.18
C PHE A 159 35.11 10.31 -26.73
N GLU A 160 35.00 9.36 -27.65
CA GLU A 160 34.72 7.96 -27.29
C GLU A 160 35.85 7.37 -26.45
N LYS A 161 37.11 7.62 -26.83
CA LYS A 161 38.26 7.19 -26.03
C LYS A 161 38.33 7.90 -24.68
N VAL A 162 38.07 9.21 -24.63
CA VAL A 162 38.05 9.99 -23.38
C VAL A 162 37.01 9.42 -22.41
N GLY A 163 35.75 9.28 -22.85
CA GLY A 163 34.69 8.79 -21.98
C GLY A 163 34.87 7.34 -21.59
N LYS A 164 35.40 6.48 -22.48
CA LYS A 164 35.74 5.10 -22.11
C LYS A 164 36.81 5.05 -21.01
N MET A 165 37.82 5.92 -21.09
CA MET A 165 38.85 6.03 -20.05
C MET A 165 38.27 6.51 -18.71
N ALA A 166 37.46 7.56 -18.73
CA ALA A 166 36.74 8.04 -17.55
C ALA A 166 35.91 6.93 -16.92
N ARG A 167 35.03 6.31 -17.72
CA ARG A 167 34.12 5.26 -17.26
C ARG A 167 34.81 4.09 -16.59
N MET A 168 35.87 3.59 -17.20
CA MET A 168 36.63 2.48 -16.63
C MET A 168 37.45 2.91 -15.40
N GLY A 169 37.94 4.15 -15.37
CA GLY A 169 38.74 4.68 -14.27
C GLY A 169 37.95 4.90 -12.99
N GLU A 170 36.67 5.27 -13.11
CA GLU A 170 35.77 5.53 -11.98
C GLU A 170 34.74 4.43 -11.74
N CYS A 171 34.81 3.33 -12.51
CA CYS A 171 33.90 2.18 -12.42
C CYS A 171 32.41 2.53 -12.58
N GLY A 172 32.08 3.64 -13.24
CA GLY A 172 30.68 4.01 -13.40
C GLY A 172 29.96 3.23 -14.48
N VAL A 173 28.63 3.34 -14.47
CA VAL A 173 27.73 2.54 -15.29
C VAL A 173 26.73 3.40 -16.04
N TYR A 174 26.33 2.95 -17.23
CA TYR A 174 25.24 3.55 -17.97
C TYR A 174 23.90 2.97 -17.53
N VAL A 175 22.94 3.86 -17.30
CA VAL A 175 21.52 3.58 -17.14
C VAL A 175 20.84 3.92 -18.47
N PRO A 176 20.46 2.91 -19.28
CA PRO A 176 19.76 3.14 -20.53
C PRO A 176 18.35 3.67 -20.26
N SER A 177 17.76 4.34 -21.25
CA SER A 177 16.37 4.80 -21.18
C SER A 177 15.43 3.59 -21.05
N GLY A 178 14.78 3.47 -19.88
CA GLY A 178 13.72 2.50 -19.61
C GLY A 178 12.32 3.07 -19.85
N ILE A 179 11.31 2.46 -19.21
CA ILE A 179 9.90 2.91 -19.26
C ILE A 179 9.73 4.36 -18.78
N SER A 180 10.49 4.78 -17.76
CA SER A 180 10.44 6.14 -17.20
C SER A 180 11.03 7.20 -18.14
N GLY A 181 11.70 6.81 -19.23
CA GLY A 181 12.41 7.73 -20.13
C GLY A 181 13.68 8.33 -19.51
N LEU A 182 13.98 8.02 -18.25
CA LEU A 182 15.16 8.49 -17.54
C LEU A 182 16.38 7.68 -17.97
N CYS A 183 17.50 8.37 -18.18
CA CYS A 183 18.77 7.75 -18.53
C CYS A 183 19.94 8.62 -18.08
N GLY A 184 21.11 7.99 -17.93
CA GLY A 184 22.29 8.73 -17.53
C GLY A 184 23.46 7.82 -17.18
N TYR A 185 24.50 8.48 -16.67
CA TYR A 185 25.73 7.84 -16.24
C TYR A 185 25.89 8.00 -14.72
N VAL A 186 26.18 6.91 -14.01
CA VAL A 186 26.21 6.86 -12.55
C VAL A 186 27.57 6.41 -12.05
N VAL A 187 28.12 7.16 -11.10
CA VAL A 187 29.38 6.85 -10.41
C VAL A 187 29.15 6.89 -8.90
N GLN A 188 29.53 5.83 -8.19
CA GLN A 188 29.53 5.86 -6.73
C GLN A 188 30.72 6.72 -6.24
N HIS A 189 30.46 7.75 -5.43
CA HIS A 189 31.50 8.66 -4.92
C HIS A 189 31.82 8.47 -3.44
N SER A 190 30.94 7.81 -2.68
CA SER A 190 31.12 7.54 -1.26
C SER A 190 30.66 6.14 -0.87
N ASP A 191 31.00 5.71 0.35
CA ASP A 191 30.53 4.43 0.88
C ASP A 191 29.00 4.37 0.92
N LEU A 192 28.46 3.18 0.63
CA LEU A 192 27.02 2.93 0.67
C LEU A 192 26.55 2.90 2.13
N LYS A 193 25.33 3.39 2.34
CA LYS A 193 24.62 3.35 3.61
C LYS A 193 23.89 2.03 3.76
N SER A 194 23.46 1.76 4.99
CA SER A 194 22.55 0.65 5.30
C SER A 194 21.20 1.20 5.70
N ALA A 195 20.15 0.62 5.13
CA ALA A 195 18.78 0.90 5.57
C ALA A 195 18.55 0.34 6.98
N PRO A 196 17.66 0.94 7.79
CA PRO A 196 17.24 0.40 9.07
C PRO A 196 16.76 -1.06 8.95
N GLU A 197 17.15 -1.92 9.88
CA GLU A 197 16.71 -3.32 9.87
C GLU A 197 15.21 -3.43 10.19
N ILE A 198 14.52 -4.32 9.48
CA ILE A 198 13.13 -4.69 9.75
C ILE A 198 13.15 -6.11 10.29
N THR A 199 12.87 -6.25 11.58
CA THR A 199 12.86 -7.54 12.30
C THR A 199 11.44 -8.08 12.51
N LEU A 200 10.44 -7.30 12.11
CA LEU A 200 9.04 -7.65 12.23
C LEU A 200 8.64 -8.67 11.15
N ASN A 201 7.83 -9.64 11.56
CA ASN A 201 7.27 -10.66 10.67
C ASN A 201 5.82 -10.37 10.27
N GLN A 202 5.19 -9.37 10.91
CA GLN A 202 3.80 -8.97 10.66
C GLN A 202 3.64 -7.46 10.81
N PRO A 203 2.71 -6.82 10.06
CA PRO A 203 2.36 -5.42 10.25
C PRO A 203 1.92 -5.15 11.69
N VAL A 204 2.22 -3.95 12.20
CA VAL A 204 1.88 -3.53 13.57
C VAL A 204 0.81 -2.46 13.51
N GLU A 205 -0.16 -2.53 14.41
CA GLU A 205 -1.17 -1.48 14.55
C GLU A 205 -0.51 -0.14 14.89
N PRO A 206 -0.75 0.92 14.10
CA PRO A 206 -0.28 2.25 14.43
C PRO A 206 -1.05 2.81 15.65
N ALA A 207 -0.48 3.81 16.31
CA ALA A 207 -1.09 4.46 17.48
C ALA A 207 -2.30 5.35 17.16
N TYR A 208 -2.83 5.30 15.93
CA TYR A 208 -3.93 6.11 15.45
C TYR A 208 -4.95 5.24 14.70
N THR A 209 -6.22 5.63 14.72
CA THR A 209 -7.25 5.02 13.87
C THR A 209 -7.41 5.75 12.55
N ILE A 210 -7.23 7.08 12.55
CA ILE A 210 -7.29 7.92 11.35
C ILE A 210 -6.09 8.86 11.38
N HIS A 211 -5.37 8.94 10.26
CA HIS A 211 -4.29 9.90 10.04
C HIS A 211 -4.74 10.90 8.98
N LEU A 212 -4.81 12.16 9.36
CA LEU A 212 -5.30 13.26 8.56
C LEU A 212 -4.14 14.19 8.22
N ARG A 213 -4.15 14.70 6.99
CA ARG A 213 -3.42 15.89 6.60
C ARG A 213 -4.39 17.05 6.55
N LEU A 214 -4.09 18.07 7.32
CA LEU A 214 -4.83 19.31 7.37
C LEU A 214 -4.08 20.35 6.56
N THR A 215 -4.78 21.05 5.67
CA THR A 215 -4.19 22.12 4.83
C THR A 215 -4.93 23.42 5.03
N ALA A 216 -4.17 24.51 5.04
CA ALA A 216 -4.72 25.84 5.18
C ALA A 216 -5.25 26.33 3.83
N HIS A 217 -6.50 26.79 3.77
CA HIS A 217 -6.99 27.48 2.57
C HIS A 217 -6.28 28.84 2.45
N HIS A 218 -5.66 29.14 1.30
CA HIS A 218 -4.77 30.31 1.16
C HIS A 218 -5.48 31.69 1.12
N ASP A 219 -6.80 31.72 1.36
CA ASP A 219 -7.58 32.95 1.31
C ASP A 219 -7.78 33.51 2.73
N ASN A 220 -6.99 34.53 3.07
CA ASN A 220 -7.11 35.33 4.29
C ASN A 220 -6.99 34.54 5.61
N LEU A 221 -5.81 34.00 5.88
CA LEU A 221 -5.49 33.48 7.21
C LEU A 221 -5.62 34.59 8.26
N PRO A 222 -6.42 34.41 9.34
CA PRO A 222 -6.54 35.41 10.39
C PRO A 222 -5.24 35.57 11.19
N PHE A 223 -4.34 34.58 11.16
CA PHE A 223 -3.04 34.59 11.83
C PHE A 223 -1.94 33.98 10.96
N ALA A 224 -0.67 34.25 11.30
CA ALA A 224 0.45 33.54 10.69
C ALA A 224 0.46 32.07 11.15
N GLY A 225 0.56 31.13 10.22
CA GLY A 225 0.54 29.69 10.47
C GLY A 225 1.38 28.90 9.45
N THR A 226 1.49 27.60 9.65
CA THR A 226 2.03 26.63 8.69
C THR A 226 0.97 26.25 7.66
N ASP A 227 1.37 25.92 6.44
CA ASP A 227 0.42 25.55 5.38
C ASP A 227 -0.19 24.14 5.58
N VAL A 228 0.52 23.27 6.29
CA VAL A 228 0.17 21.84 6.45
C VAL A 228 0.43 21.37 7.87
N VAL A 229 -0.53 20.64 8.46
CA VAL A 229 -0.41 19.98 9.76
C VAL A 229 -0.91 18.54 9.65
N ASP A 230 -0.13 17.57 10.13
CA ASP A 230 -0.59 16.18 10.25
C ASP A 230 -1.29 15.99 11.61
N LEU A 231 -2.48 15.40 11.62
CA LEU A 231 -3.28 15.11 12.81
C LEU A 231 -3.64 13.62 12.87
N LYS A 232 -3.50 13.02 14.05
CA LYS A 232 -3.82 11.62 14.30
C LYS A 232 -4.98 11.53 15.27
N LEU A 233 -6.02 10.79 14.90
CA LEU A 233 -7.19 10.53 15.73
C LEU A 233 -7.14 9.10 16.32
N PRO A 234 -7.74 8.88 17.50
CA PRO A 234 -8.31 9.89 18.39
C PRO A 234 -7.22 10.82 19.00
N ALA A 235 -7.58 12.07 19.29
CA ALA A 235 -6.68 13.07 19.84
C ALA A 235 -7.31 13.77 21.05
N GLU A 236 -6.49 14.31 21.95
CA GLU A 236 -6.97 15.16 23.04
C GLU A 236 -7.40 16.54 22.50
N ASP A 237 -8.37 17.19 23.18
CA ASP A 237 -8.87 18.53 22.84
C ASP A 237 -7.76 19.56 22.60
N ASN A 238 -6.67 19.48 23.39
CA ASN A 238 -5.52 20.38 23.26
C ASN A 238 -4.80 20.21 21.91
N ALA A 239 -4.72 19.00 21.38
CA ALA A 239 -4.04 18.67 20.15
C ALA A 239 -4.91 19.06 18.96
N LEU A 240 -6.22 18.89 19.07
CA LEU A 240 -7.20 19.39 18.11
C LEU A 240 -7.13 20.92 17.99
N GLU A 241 -7.18 21.63 19.11
CA GLU A 241 -7.08 23.10 19.12
C GLU A 241 -5.74 23.58 18.57
N MET A 242 -4.64 22.93 18.96
CA MET A 242 -3.31 23.26 18.44
C MET A 242 -3.19 23.01 16.95
N ALA A 243 -3.79 21.95 16.41
CA ALA A 243 -3.74 21.66 14.98
C ALA A 243 -4.37 22.78 14.15
N VAL A 244 -5.55 23.26 14.55
CA VAL A 244 -6.26 24.37 13.90
C VAL A 244 -5.49 25.69 14.03
N ARG A 245 -4.97 25.99 15.24
CA ARG A 245 -4.20 27.21 15.49
C ARG A 245 -2.89 27.25 14.71
N CYS A 246 -2.21 26.10 14.54
CA CYS A 246 -1.00 26.01 13.72
C CYS A 246 -1.26 26.37 12.26
N LEU A 247 -2.46 26.09 11.73
CA LEU A 247 -2.88 26.50 10.40
C LEU A 247 -3.31 27.98 10.33
N GLY A 248 -3.31 28.69 11.46
CA GLY A 248 -3.70 30.09 11.54
C GLY A 248 -5.20 30.33 11.66
N TYR A 249 -6.00 29.30 12.00
CA TYR A 249 -7.47 29.40 12.15
C TYR A 249 -7.93 29.36 13.61
N VAL A 250 -9.20 29.74 13.83
CA VAL A 250 -9.88 29.68 15.14
C VAL A 250 -10.75 28.43 15.26
N ASP A 251 -11.29 27.95 14.15
CA ASP A 251 -12.16 26.78 14.07
C ASP A 251 -11.88 25.97 12.78
N TRP A 252 -12.56 24.82 12.67
CA TRP A 252 -12.42 23.88 11.56
C TRP A 252 -13.04 24.35 10.23
N GLY A 253 -13.80 25.44 10.21
CA GLY A 253 -14.65 25.81 9.08
C GLY A 253 -13.92 26.10 7.77
N ALA A 254 -12.64 26.49 7.85
CA ALA A 254 -11.76 26.76 6.71
C ALA A 254 -10.57 25.78 6.61
N VAL A 255 -10.56 24.73 7.42
CA VAL A 255 -9.52 23.70 7.40
C VAL A 255 -9.90 22.63 6.39
N GLU A 256 -9.03 22.42 5.40
CA GLU A 256 -9.17 21.29 4.50
C GLU A 256 -8.54 20.06 5.15
N CYS A 257 -9.21 18.91 5.01
CA CYS A 257 -8.89 17.63 5.60
C CYS A 257 -8.79 16.56 4.51
N THR A 258 -7.61 15.94 4.40
CA THR A 258 -7.38 14.76 3.56
C THR A 258 -7.00 13.57 4.43
N CYS A 259 -7.69 12.44 4.29
CA CYS A 259 -7.30 11.21 4.97
C CYS A 259 -6.06 10.58 4.30
N LEU A 260 -4.99 10.41 5.08
CA LEU A 260 -3.77 9.72 4.67
C LEU A 260 -3.83 8.22 4.96
N ASP A 261 -4.49 7.83 6.05
CA ASP A 261 -4.61 6.43 6.48
C ASP A 261 -5.81 6.24 7.42
N CYS A 262 -6.47 5.09 7.36
CA CYS A 262 -7.66 4.79 8.17
C CYS A 262 -7.74 3.31 8.52
N LYS A 263 -8.08 3.00 9.78
CA LYS A 263 -8.27 1.64 10.32
C LYS A 263 -9.24 0.78 9.52
N VAL A 264 -10.16 1.43 8.81
CA VAL A 264 -11.03 0.84 7.80
C VAL A 264 -10.69 1.49 6.46
N PRO A 265 -9.77 0.92 5.65
CA PRO A 265 -9.30 1.56 4.44
C PRO A 265 -10.40 1.93 3.44
N GLN A 266 -11.52 1.18 3.42
CA GLN A 266 -12.69 1.49 2.59
C GLN A 266 -13.29 2.88 2.88
N LEU A 267 -13.08 3.44 4.07
CA LEU A 267 -13.60 4.75 4.46
C LEU A 267 -12.67 5.91 4.13
N ALA A 268 -11.40 5.65 3.81
CA ALA A 268 -10.39 6.70 3.66
C ALA A 268 -10.79 7.75 2.60
N GLU A 269 -11.32 7.31 1.45
CA GLU A 269 -11.75 8.20 0.36
C GLU A 269 -13.03 8.99 0.68
N HIS A 270 -13.78 8.57 1.70
CA HIS A 270 -15.02 9.20 2.13
C HIS A 270 -14.81 10.22 3.27
N ILE A 271 -13.63 10.23 3.88
CA ILE A 271 -13.20 11.24 4.85
C ILE A 271 -12.67 12.44 4.05
N THR A 272 -13.55 13.43 3.85
CA THR A 272 -13.30 14.62 3.02
C THR A 272 -13.78 15.88 3.74
N ASN A 273 -13.43 17.05 3.19
CA ASN A 273 -13.88 18.37 3.67
C ASN A 273 -15.41 18.52 3.75
N ALA A 274 -16.17 17.69 3.02
CA ALA A 274 -17.63 17.73 3.05
C ALA A 274 -18.23 17.10 4.33
N VAL A 275 -17.42 16.33 5.06
CA VAL A 275 -17.83 15.68 6.32
C VAL A 275 -17.46 16.62 7.48
N PRO A 276 -18.41 16.97 8.37
CA PRO A 276 -18.10 17.76 9.56
C PRO A 276 -17.01 17.09 10.40
N PHE A 277 -16.05 17.86 10.90
CA PHE A 277 -14.90 17.32 11.61
C PHE A 277 -15.31 16.50 12.84
N GLU A 278 -16.35 16.92 13.57
CA GLU A 278 -16.88 16.21 14.73
C GLU A 278 -17.39 14.80 14.36
N THR A 279 -17.83 14.61 13.12
CA THR A 279 -18.26 13.30 12.60
C THR A 279 -17.04 12.42 12.29
N ILE A 280 -15.96 13.01 11.78
CA ILE A 280 -14.68 12.32 11.54
C ILE A 280 -14.03 11.92 12.88
N GLU A 281 -14.05 12.81 13.86
CA GLU A 281 -13.59 12.57 15.23
C GLU A 281 -14.36 11.41 15.88
N ARG A 282 -15.70 11.45 15.84
CA ARG A 282 -16.55 10.36 16.35
C ARG A 282 -16.24 9.03 15.67
N LEU A 283 -15.99 9.02 14.35
CA LEU A 283 -15.53 7.81 13.67
C LEU A 283 -14.21 7.32 14.24
N GLY A 284 -13.25 8.22 14.45
CA GLY A 284 -11.95 7.93 15.07
C GLY A 284 -12.10 7.22 16.42
N ASP A 285 -12.99 7.72 17.28
CA ASP A 285 -13.29 7.15 18.60
C ASP A 285 -13.96 5.78 18.53
N VAL A 286 -14.98 5.63 17.68
CA VAL A 286 -15.69 4.35 17.48
C VAL A 286 -14.72 3.28 17.00
N LEU A 287 -13.85 3.62 16.04
CA LEU A 287 -12.83 2.70 15.54
C LEU A 287 -11.75 2.38 16.60
N ALA A 288 -11.49 3.28 17.54
CA ALA A 288 -10.52 3.06 18.60
C ALA A 288 -11.04 2.08 19.66
N GLN A 289 -12.34 2.16 19.95
CA GLN A 289 -13.02 1.26 20.90
C GLN A 289 -13.34 -0.11 20.29
N MET A 290 -13.36 -0.21 18.96
CA MET A 290 -13.64 -1.46 18.25
C MET A 290 -12.55 -2.51 18.49
N SER A 291 -12.96 -3.68 18.98
CA SER A 291 -12.04 -4.79 19.23
C SER A 291 -11.47 -5.38 17.93
N ALA A 292 -10.28 -5.97 18.01
CA ALA A 292 -9.65 -6.65 16.89
C ALA A 292 -10.53 -7.78 16.29
N ALA A 293 -11.34 -8.45 17.11
CA ALA A 293 -12.25 -9.50 16.65
C ALA A 293 -13.48 -8.96 15.89
N ALA A 294 -13.93 -7.75 16.21
CA ALA A 294 -15.09 -7.11 15.57
C ALA A 294 -14.72 -6.40 14.26
N LEU A 295 -13.47 -5.95 14.13
CA LEU A 295 -13.02 -5.15 12.99
C LEU A 295 -13.21 -5.84 11.62
N PRO A 296 -12.86 -7.13 11.42
CA PRO A 296 -13.11 -7.81 10.14
C PRO A 296 -14.60 -7.90 9.81
N ALA A 297 -15.47 -8.12 10.81
CA ALA A 297 -16.92 -8.16 10.60
C ALA A 297 -17.45 -6.78 10.17
N TYR A 298 -16.95 -5.70 10.78
CA TYR A 298 -17.31 -4.34 10.38
C TYR A 298 -16.86 -4.03 8.95
N LYS A 299 -15.61 -4.36 8.59
CA LYS A 299 -15.09 -4.21 7.23
C LYS A 299 -15.89 -5.02 6.20
N ALA A 300 -16.29 -6.24 6.55
CA ALA A 300 -17.15 -7.08 5.72
C ALA A 300 -18.53 -6.44 5.52
N LEU A 301 -19.12 -5.90 6.60
CA LEU A 301 -20.41 -5.22 6.57
C LEU A 301 -20.38 -3.97 5.69
N MET A 302 -19.31 -3.18 5.77
CA MET A 302 -19.09 -2.02 4.90
C MET A 302 -19.07 -2.40 3.42
N THR A 303 -18.38 -3.49 3.06
CA THR A 303 -18.35 -4.01 1.69
C THR A 303 -19.72 -4.52 1.25
N ALA A 304 -20.39 -5.31 2.11
CA ALA A 304 -21.68 -5.94 1.81
C ALA A 304 -22.83 -4.92 1.63
N THR A 305 -22.79 -3.81 2.36
CA THR A 305 -23.81 -2.77 2.32
C THR A 305 -23.52 -1.66 1.30
N HIS A 306 -22.33 -1.69 0.68
CA HIS A 306 -21.79 -0.64 -0.18
C HIS A 306 -21.80 0.74 0.50
N CYS A 307 -21.32 0.79 1.75
CA CYS A 307 -21.29 2.03 2.50
C CYS A 307 -20.24 3.01 1.98
N GLN A 308 -20.68 4.24 1.65
CA GLN A 308 -19.90 5.28 0.98
C GLN A 308 -19.92 6.63 1.72
N ASN A 309 -20.38 6.67 2.97
CA ASN A 309 -20.33 7.89 3.78
C ASN A 309 -20.18 7.57 5.26
N ILE A 310 -19.67 8.56 6.00
CA ILE A 310 -19.24 8.38 7.39
C ILE A 310 -20.42 8.23 8.36
N VAL A 311 -21.56 8.88 8.08
CA VAL A 311 -22.75 8.80 8.94
C VAL A 311 -23.32 7.38 8.93
N ASP A 312 -23.56 6.83 7.74
CA ASP A 312 -24.06 5.45 7.63
C ASP A 312 -23.03 4.45 8.17
N ALA A 313 -21.73 4.73 8.04
CA ALA A 313 -20.68 3.90 8.62
C ALA A 313 -20.76 3.86 10.16
N LEU A 314 -21.03 4.99 10.81
CA LEU A 314 -21.25 5.05 12.25
C LEU A 314 -22.51 4.25 12.66
N ASP A 315 -23.61 4.38 11.91
CA ASP A 315 -24.84 3.64 12.18
C ASP A 315 -24.63 2.12 12.05
N LEU A 316 -23.87 1.67 11.05
CA LEU A 316 -23.50 0.27 10.88
C LEU A 316 -22.59 -0.25 12.00
N ALA A 317 -21.76 0.60 12.60
CA ALA A 317 -20.91 0.21 13.71
C ALA A 317 -21.74 -0.08 14.97
N GLU A 318 -22.83 0.67 15.18
CA GLU A 318 -23.76 0.47 16.30
C GLU A 318 -24.58 -0.82 16.16
N GLN A 319 -24.87 -1.25 14.93
CA GLN A 319 -25.65 -2.45 14.62
C GLN A 319 -24.81 -3.69 14.35
N LEU A 320 -23.49 -3.63 14.59
CA LEU A 320 -22.57 -4.69 14.20
C LEU A 320 -22.88 -6.04 14.87
N ASP A 321 -23.49 -6.02 16.07
CA ASP A 321 -23.88 -7.21 16.81
C ASP A 321 -25.03 -7.98 16.15
N GLU A 322 -25.78 -7.37 15.23
CA GLU A 322 -26.79 -8.04 14.41
C GLU A 322 -26.19 -8.97 13.34
N TYR A 323 -24.88 -8.90 13.11
CA TYR A 323 -24.19 -9.64 12.05
C TYR A 323 -23.24 -10.70 12.60
N ILE A 324 -23.04 -11.76 11.83
CA ILE A 324 -22.07 -12.82 12.08
C ILE A 324 -21.16 -12.92 10.86
N LEU A 325 -19.85 -12.79 11.08
CA LEU A 325 -18.84 -13.12 10.10
C LEU A 325 -18.29 -14.52 10.40
N SER A 326 -18.22 -15.37 9.39
CA SER A 326 -17.54 -16.67 9.40
C SER A 326 -16.28 -16.60 8.54
N PRO A 327 -15.10 -16.27 9.12
CA PRO A 327 -13.86 -16.09 8.36
C PRO A 327 -13.34 -17.38 7.70
N SER A 328 -13.69 -18.55 8.26
CA SER A 328 -13.31 -19.87 7.73
C SER A 328 -13.91 -20.16 6.36
N ILE A 329 -15.03 -19.52 6.00
CA ILE A 329 -15.75 -19.79 4.76
C ILE A 329 -15.27 -18.81 3.69
N ALA A 330 -14.24 -19.20 2.95
CA ALA A 330 -13.70 -18.42 1.82
C ALA A 330 -14.27 -18.87 0.46
N SER A 331 -14.85 -20.07 0.42
CA SER A 331 -15.31 -20.72 -0.81
C SER A 331 -16.57 -21.56 -0.61
N PRO A 332 -17.27 -21.93 -1.70
CA PRO A 332 -18.32 -22.93 -1.65
C PRO A 332 -17.87 -24.25 -0.99
N GLU A 333 -16.65 -24.69 -1.27
CA GLU A 333 -16.08 -25.91 -0.71
C GLU A 333 -15.94 -25.85 0.81
N ASP A 334 -15.56 -24.68 1.35
CA ASP A 334 -15.49 -24.45 2.79
C ASP A 334 -16.89 -24.49 3.41
N ALA A 335 -17.88 -23.83 2.79
CA ALA A 335 -19.27 -23.84 3.25
C ALA A 335 -19.83 -25.27 3.29
N ALA A 336 -19.58 -26.06 2.24
CA ALA A 336 -19.96 -27.46 2.18
C ALA A 336 -19.24 -28.31 3.23
N ALA A 337 -17.94 -28.10 3.43
CA ALA A 337 -17.16 -28.84 4.41
C ALA A 337 -17.62 -28.54 5.84
N GLU A 338 -17.91 -27.28 6.15
CA GLU A 338 -18.42 -26.83 7.44
C GLU A 338 -19.82 -27.39 7.70
N GLU A 339 -20.72 -27.33 6.71
CA GLU A 339 -22.06 -27.93 6.82
C GLU A 339 -22.00 -29.45 7.05
N LEU A 340 -21.14 -30.17 6.31
CA LEU A 340 -20.95 -31.60 6.50
C LEU A 340 -20.39 -31.92 7.89
N ALA A 341 -19.48 -31.11 8.42
CA ALA A 341 -18.94 -31.26 9.77
C ALA A 341 -19.99 -30.96 10.84
N PHE A 342 -20.96 -30.10 10.55
CA PHE A 342 -22.08 -29.78 11.44
C PHE A 342 -23.13 -30.91 11.48
N ILE A 343 -23.52 -31.46 10.32
CA ILE A 343 -24.62 -32.44 10.24
C ILE A 343 -24.18 -33.90 10.41
N LEU A 344 -22.89 -34.24 10.22
CA LEU A 344 -22.36 -35.59 10.34
C LEU A 344 -21.30 -35.73 11.43
N PRO A 345 -21.17 -36.90 12.07
CA PRO A 345 -20.01 -37.21 12.90
C PRO A 345 -18.70 -37.12 12.10
N GLU A 346 -17.62 -36.66 12.74
CA GLU A 346 -16.33 -36.38 12.10
C GLU A 346 -15.81 -37.51 11.19
N LYS A 347 -15.91 -38.78 11.65
CA LYS A 347 -15.50 -39.94 10.85
C LYS A 347 -16.32 -40.11 9.56
N ALA A 348 -17.63 -39.85 9.63
CA ALA A 348 -18.52 -39.94 8.48
C ALA A 348 -18.30 -38.77 7.52
N ALA A 349 -18.15 -37.54 8.04
CA ALA A 349 -17.80 -36.36 7.24
C ALA A 349 -16.49 -36.57 6.47
N LYS A 350 -15.43 -37.05 7.14
CA LYS A 350 -14.14 -37.36 6.49
C LYS A 350 -14.26 -38.46 5.43
N MET A 351 -15.07 -39.49 5.68
CA MET A 351 -15.27 -40.58 4.73
C MET A 351 -16.05 -40.15 3.48
N ILE A 352 -17.07 -39.30 3.63
CA ILE A 352 -17.94 -38.91 2.51
C ILE A 352 -17.38 -37.76 1.68
N ARG A 353 -16.55 -36.89 2.27
CA ARG A 353 -15.99 -35.68 1.64
C ARG A 353 -15.33 -35.94 0.26
N PRO A 354 -14.52 -36.99 0.05
CA PRO A 354 -13.91 -37.28 -1.27
C PRO A 354 -14.90 -37.76 -2.33
N HIS A 355 -16.12 -38.11 -1.94
CA HIS A 355 -17.15 -38.68 -2.81
C HIS A 355 -18.29 -37.71 -3.14
N ILE A 356 -18.27 -36.51 -2.57
CA ILE A 356 -19.25 -35.44 -2.84
C ILE A 356 -18.60 -34.34 -3.67
N ASN A 357 -19.35 -33.77 -4.60
CA ASN A 357 -18.97 -32.52 -5.24
C ASN A 357 -19.24 -31.35 -4.29
N LEU A 358 -18.25 -31.03 -3.44
CA LEU A 358 -18.33 -29.97 -2.44
C LEU A 358 -18.62 -28.60 -3.05
N HIS A 359 -18.07 -28.31 -4.24
CA HIS A 359 -18.27 -27.05 -4.92
C HIS A 359 -19.76 -26.80 -5.19
N THR A 360 -20.42 -27.74 -5.87
CA THR A 360 -21.85 -27.59 -6.23
C THR A 360 -22.77 -27.62 -5.01
N TYR A 361 -22.44 -28.42 -4.00
CA TYR A 361 -23.22 -28.46 -2.76
C TYR A 361 -23.09 -27.15 -1.98
N GLY A 362 -21.87 -26.64 -1.87
CA GLY A 362 -21.56 -25.35 -1.26
C GLY A 362 -22.27 -24.19 -1.93
N GLN A 363 -22.26 -24.13 -3.27
CA GLN A 363 -22.98 -23.12 -4.02
C GLN A 363 -24.48 -23.14 -3.72
N ALA A 364 -25.08 -24.34 -3.63
CA ALA A 364 -26.49 -24.48 -3.28
C ALA A 364 -26.76 -24.02 -1.84
N LEU A 365 -25.88 -24.32 -0.89
CA LEU A 365 -25.98 -23.85 0.50
C LEU A 365 -25.91 -22.33 0.58
N LEU A 366 -24.90 -21.72 -0.05
CA LEU A 366 -24.70 -20.27 -0.07
C LEU A 366 -25.90 -19.56 -0.72
N ALA A 367 -26.39 -20.06 -1.86
CA ALA A 367 -27.56 -19.49 -2.54
C ALA A 367 -28.89 -19.66 -1.79
N SER A 368 -28.99 -20.67 -0.91
CA SER A 368 -30.20 -20.92 -0.12
C SER A 368 -30.32 -20.04 1.13
N ARG A 369 -29.24 -19.34 1.49
CA ARG A 369 -29.12 -18.54 2.70
C ARG A 369 -29.02 -17.06 2.33
N ASN A 370 -29.46 -16.22 3.26
CA ASN A 370 -29.42 -14.77 3.14
C ASN A 370 -28.03 -14.22 3.52
N ASN A 371 -27.00 -14.69 2.82
CA ASN A 371 -25.61 -14.37 3.12
C ASN A 371 -24.90 -13.65 1.98
N ILE A 372 -23.77 -13.04 2.30
CA ILE A 372 -22.90 -12.36 1.35
C ILE A 372 -21.47 -12.84 1.53
N GLN A 373 -20.88 -13.38 0.46
CA GLN A 373 -19.46 -13.68 0.43
C GLN A 373 -18.66 -12.37 0.33
N THR A 374 -17.76 -12.14 1.27
CA THR A 374 -16.88 -10.96 1.28
C THR A 374 -15.41 -11.36 1.21
N GLU A 375 -14.53 -10.38 0.99
CA GLU A 375 -13.08 -10.60 1.07
C GLU A 375 -12.59 -10.97 2.48
N TYR A 376 -13.44 -10.89 3.51
CA TYR A 376 -13.14 -11.25 4.90
C TYR A 376 -13.79 -12.58 5.34
N GLY A 377 -14.59 -13.21 4.49
CA GLY A 377 -15.36 -14.41 4.80
C GLY A 377 -16.86 -14.27 4.52
N LEU A 378 -17.65 -15.23 4.99
CA LEU A 378 -19.10 -15.25 4.80
C LEU A 378 -19.79 -14.39 5.86
N LEU A 379 -20.60 -13.42 5.43
CA LEU A 379 -21.35 -12.52 6.31
C LEU A 379 -22.84 -12.85 6.28
N GLU A 380 -23.47 -12.95 7.45
CA GLU A 380 -24.89 -13.25 7.63
C GLU A 380 -25.52 -12.34 8.71
N ARG A 381 -26.82 -12.08 8.62
CA ARG A 381 -27.57 -11.49 9.75
C ARG A 381 -27.99 -12.58 10.74
N ARG A 382 -27.96 -12.26 12.03
CA ARG A 382 -28.39 -13.17 13.11
C ARG A 382 -29.87 -13.58 13.01
N ASP A 383 -30.71 -12.69 12.49
CA ASP A 383 -32.15 -12.93 12.31
C ASP A 383 -32.47 -13.73 11.03
N GLY A 384 -31.45 -14.04 10.22
CA GLY A 384 -31.59 -14.77 8.96
C GLY A 384 -32.19 -13.94 7.82
N GLN A 385 -32.39 -12.63 7.98
CA GLN A 385 -32.84 -11.76 6.90
C GLN A 385 -31.71 -11.44 5.92
N SER A 386 -32.08 -11.01 4.71
CA SER A 386 -31.13 -10.53 3.71
C SER A 386 -30.38 -9.29 4.19
N ILE A 387 -29.08 -9.25 3.95
CA ILE A 387 -28.28 -8.03 4.11
C ILE A 387 -28.65 -7.10 2.96
N GLN A 388 -29.23 -5.94 3.29
CA GLN A 388 -29.61 -4.93 2.31
C GLN A 388 -28.51 -3.89 2.17
N THR A 389 -28.32 -3.40 0.94
CA THR A 389 -27.48 -2.23 0.68
C THR A 389 -28.10 -0.98 1.31
N ILE A 390 -27.28 0.01 1.69
CA ILE A 390 -27.78 1.27 2.28
C ILE A 390 -28.82 1.96 1.38
N GLY A 391 -28.62 1.91 0.06
CA GLY A 391 -29.57 2.46 -0.90
C GLY A 391 -30.96 1.80 -0.84
N GLN A 392 -31.02 0.50 -0.58
CA GLN A 392 -32.28 -0.25 -0.41
C GLN A 392 -32.94 0.08 0.92
N GLN A 393 -32.17 0.14 2.01
CA GLN A 393 -32.69 0.49 3.33
C GLN A 393 -33.35 1.89 3.35
N LYS A 394 -32.78 2.85 2.60
CA LYS A 394 -33.32 4.21 2.48
C LYS A 394 -34.56 4.32 1.58
N GLN A 395 -34.84 3.31 0.76
CA GLN A 395 -36.00 3.29 -0.17
C GLN A 395 -37.22 2.59 0.42
N GLU A 396 -37.07 1.74 1.43
CA GLU A 396 -38.22 1.14 2.12
C GLU A 396 -38.92 2.20 2.99
N PRO A 397 -40.19 2.55 2.71
CA PRO A 397 -40.95 3.38 3.63
C PRO A 397 -41.18 2.58 4.90
N GLN A 398 -40.89 3.17 6.06
CA GLN A 398 -41.29 2.63 7.37
C GLN A 398 -42.83 2.49 7.39
N LEU A 399 -43.33 1.33 6.98
CA LEU A 399 -44.74 0.92 7.07
C LEU A 399 -45.03 0.58 8.53
N GLY A 400 -45.02 1.60 9.38
CA GLY A 400 -45.19 1.49 10.83
C GLY A 400 -46.06 2.62 11.38
N GLY A 401 -47.22 2.84 10.78
CA GLY A 401 -48.16 3.87 11.20
C GLY A 401 -49.57 3.61 10.68
N MET A 402 -50.12 2.40 10.89
CA MET A 402 -51.57 2.21 10.82
C MET A 402 -52.19 2.82 12.08
N GLU A 403 -52.60 4.08 12.00
CA GLU A 403 -53.62 4.60 12.90
C GLU A 403 -54.95 3.89 12.56
N LEU A 404 -55.42 3.06 13.48
CA LEU A 404 -56.79 2.59 13.51
C LEU A 404 -57.65 3.75 14.04
N GLY A 405 -58.28 4.47 13.10
CA GLY A 405 -59.38 5.42 13.35
C GLY A 405 -60.74 4.80 13.05
#